data_AF-K1U113-F1
#
_entry.id   AF-K1U113-F1
#
_cell.length_a   1.000
_cell.length_b   1.000
_cell.length_c   1.000
_cell.angle_alpha   90.00
_cell.angle_beta   90.00
_cell.angle_gamma   90.00
#
_symmetry.space_group_name_H-M   'P 1'
#
loop_
_entity.id
_entity.type
_entity.pdbx_description
1 polymer ?
#
loop_
_entity_poly.entity_id
_entity_poly.type
_entity_poly.pdbx_seq_one_letter_code
_entity_poly.pdbx_strand_id
1 'polypeptide(L)' 'MSKKRRDSKNRVLRSGESQRKDGRYAYKYIDTFGNPQFV' A
#
# COMPACT_ATOMS: atom_id res chain seq x y z
N MET A 1 12.88 14.84 5.90
CA MET A 1 12.89 13.99 4.68
C MET A 1 12.03 12.75 4.94
N SER A 2 10.78 12.74 4.48
CA SER A 2 9.92 11.55 4.63
C SER A 2 10.48 10.42 3.77
N LYS A 3 10.91 9.32 4.41
CA LYS A 3 11.46 8.15 3.73
C LYS A 3 10.33 7.50 2.92
N LYS A 4 10.42 7.58 1.59
CA LYS A 4 9.43 6.95 0.70
C LYS A 4 9.41 5.44 0.95
N ARG A 5 8.21 4.87 1.09
CA ARG A 5 8.01 3.42 1.21
C ARG A 5 8.43 2.75 -0.09
N ARG A 6 9.07 1.59 0.02
CA ARG A 6 9.52 0.79 -1.13
C ARG A 6 9.06 -0.66 -1.01
N ASP A 7 8.92 -1.33 -2.14
CA ASP A 7 8.69 -2.76 -2.21
C ASP A 7 10.01 -3.55 -2.16
N SER A 8 9.92 -4.88 -2.15
CA SER A 8 11.06 -5.81 -2.20
C SER A 8 11.93 -5.67 -3.47
N LYS A 9 11.42 -5.02 -4.52
CA LYS A 9 12.15 -4.74 -5.77
C LYS A 9 12.67 -3.30 -5.84
N ASN A 10 12.72 -2.59 -4.70
CA ASN A 10 13.15 -1.20 -4.57
C ASN A 10 12.30 -0.15 -5.31
N ARG A 11 11.11 -0.50 -5.79
CA ARG A 11 10.16 0.44 -6.39
C ARG A 11 9.45 1.24 -5.31
N VAL A 12 9.16 2.50 -5.60
CA VAL A 12 8.47 3.40 -4.66
C VAL A 12 6.98 3.07 -4.63
N LEU A 13 6.44 2.82 -3.44
CA LEU A 13 5.01 2.64 -3.20
C LEU A 13 4.32 4.01 -3.08
N ARG A 14 3.14 4.16 -3.70
CA ARG A 14 2.29 5.34 -3.54
C ARG A 14 1.51 5.27 -2.21
N SER A 15 0.87 6.38 -1.86
CA SER A 15 0.02 6.45 -0.66
C SER A 15 -1.13 5.44 -0.74
N GLY A 16 -1.31 4.65 0.31
CA GLY A 16 -2.28 3.55 0.36
C GLY A 16 -1.76 2.23 -0.19
N GLU A 17 -0.65 2.22 -0.95
CA GLU A 17 -0.08 0.98 -1.50
C GLU A 17 0.84 0.27 -0.49
N SER A 18 0.74 -1.05 -0.50
CA SER A 18 1.57 -1.95 0.29
C SER A 18 1.89 -3.21 -0.51
N GLN A 19 2.99 -3.88 -0.18
CA GLN A 19 3.30 -5.20 -0.73
C GLN A 19 2.99 -6.25 0.35
N ARG A 20 2.20 -7.26 -0.02
CA ARG A 20 1.95 -8.45 0.81
C ARG A 20 3.19 -9.34 0.85
N LYS A 21 3.24 -10.26 1.82
CA LYS A 21 4.37 -11.19 2.01
C LYS A 21 4.63 -12.10 0.80
N ASP A 22 3.59 -12.40 0.03
CA ASP A 22 3.64 -13.18 -1.20
C ASP A 22 4.07 -12.37 -2.43
N GLY A 23 4.37 -11.08 -2.25
CA GLY A 23 4.84 -10.20 -3.31
C GLY A 23 3.72 -9.49 -4.09
N ARG A 24 2.44 -9.84 -3.86
CA ARG A 24 1.29 -9.14 -4.46
C ARG A 24 1.14 -7.75 -3.87
N TYR A 25 0.63 -6.81 -4.66
CA TYR A 25 0.28 -5.49 -4.15
C TYR A 25 -1.08 -5.53 -3.45
N ALA A 26 -1.22 -4.68 -2.44
CA ALA A 26 -2.48 -4.38 -1.81
C ALA A 26 -2.65 -2.87 -1.64
N TYR A 27 -3.83 -2.36 -1.98
CA TYR A 27 -4.20 -0.97 -1.82
C TYR A 27 -5.21 -0.82 -0.67
N LYS A 28 -4.86 -0.01 0.33
CA LYS A 28 -5.74 0.36 1.43
C LYS A 28 -6.47 1.66 1.10
N TYR A 29 -7.79 1.64 1.15
CA TYR A 29 -8.62 2.85 1.08
C TYR A 29 -9.67 2.86 2.18
N ILE A 30 -10.28 4.03 2.37
CA ILE A 30 -11.46 4.20 3.22
C ILE A 30 -12.67 4.16 2.30
N ASP A 31 -13.59 3.24 2.55
CA ASP A 31 -14.82 3.13 1.78
C ASP A 31 -15.79 4.29 2.07
N THR A 32 -16.93 4.30 1.39
CA THR A 32 -17.97 5.34 1.55
C THR A 32 -18.58 5.39 2.95
N PHE A 33 -18.41 4.32 3.74
CA PHE A 33 -18.91 4.19 5.11
C PHE A 33 -17.82 4.49 6.15
N GLY A 34 -16.62 4.87 5.74
CA GLY A 34 -15.50 5.15 6.64
C GLY A 34 -14.70 3.91 7.05
N ASN A 35 -14.99 2.73 6.51
CA ASN A 35 -14.31 1.51 6.88
C ASN A 35 -13.06 1.28 6.02
N PRO A 36 -11.95 0.80 6.60
CA PRO A 36 -10.74 0.49 5.85
C PRO A 36 -10.92 -0.79 5.02
N GLN A 37 -10.73 -0.68 3.72
CA GLN A 37 -10.76 -1.81 2.78
C GLN A 37 -9.41 -2.02 2.11
N PHE A 38 -9.13 -3.27 1.75
CA PHE A 38 -7.88 -3.69 1.14
C PHE A 38 -8.17 -4.48 -0.14
N VAL A 39 -7.65 -4.01 -1.28
CA VAL A 39 -7.70 -4.70 -2.58
C VAL A 39 -6.32 -5.26 -2.87
#